data_AF-A0A0U3QB19-F1
#
_entry.id   AF-A0A0U3QB19-F1
#
_cell.length_a   1.000
_cell.length_b   1.000
_cell.length_c   1.000
_cell.angle_alpha   90.00
_cell.angle_beta   90.00
_cell.angle_gamma   90.00
#
_symmetry.space_group_name_H-M   'P 1'
#
loop_
_entity.id
_entity.type
_entity.pdbx_description
1 polymer ?
#
loop_
_entity_poly.entity_id
_entity_poly.type
_entity_poly.pdbx_seq_one_letter_code
_entity_poly.pdbx_strand_id
1 'polypeptide(L)'
;MGNSEPCRIVGISRSSGTRWRHGHEVVLKSGDIKKYPPISHQRPAVISARFFSESERITIADLLHAGHSIRAIAMELGRSRWTVSREIRRNYRPRTAQRSAERRSSRQRTGKLAG
;
A
#
# COMPACT_ATOMS: atom_id res chain seq x y z
N MET A 1 -8.52 -10.16 21.26
CA MET A 1 -7.18 -9.50 21.27
C MET A 1 -7.35 -8.03 21.60
N GLY A 2 -6.71 -7.55 22.68
CA GLY A 2 -6.85 -6.16 23.14
C GLY A 2 -6.26 -5.14 22.16
N ASN A 3 -6.80 -3.92 22.15
CA ASN A 3 -6.31 -2.82 21.29
C ASN A 3 -5.31 -1.91 22.00
N SER A 4 -5.13 -2.07 23.32
CA SER A 4 -4.35 -1.15 24.15
C SER A 4 -2.87 -1.12 23.80
N GLU A 5 -2.23 -2.27 23.65
CA GLU A 5 -0.79 -2.34 23.39
C GLU A 5 -0.41 -1.80 22.00
N PRO A 6 -1.11 -2.18 20.90
CA PRO A 6 -0.87 -1.56 19.60
C PRO A 6 -1.12 -0.05 19.60
N CYS A 7 -2.17 0.43 20.28
CA CYS A 7 -2.45 1.86 20.38
C CYS A 7 -1.34 2.61 21.11
N ARG A 8 -0.78 2.02 22.17
CA ARG A 8 0.35 2.58 22.91
C ARG A 8 1.61 2.67 22.04
N ILE A 9 1.95 1.61 21.32
CA ILE A 9 3.11 1.56 20.41
C ILE A 9 3.02 2.64 19.32
N VAL A 10 1.83 2.83 18.74
CA VAL A 10 1.61 3.79 17.64
C VAL A 10 1.35 5.21 18.17
N GLY A 11 1.15 5.39 19.48
CA GLY A 11 0.89 6.71 20.09
C GLY A 11 -0.52 7.25 19.82
N ILE A 12 -1.53 6.39 19.71
CA ILE A 12 -2.92 6.76 19.44
C ILE A 12 -3.84 6.45 20.63
N SER A 13 -4.97 7.15 20.71
CA SER A 13 -6.00 6.84 21.72
C SER A 13 -6.66 5.48 21.44
N ARG A 14 -7.07 4.79 22.50
CA ARG A 14 -7.81 3.51 22.39
C ARG A 14 -9.05 3.66 21.51
N SER A 15 -9.76 4.78 21.63
CA SER A 15 -10.96 5.09 20.86
C SER A 15 -10.66 5.19 19.36
N SER A 16 -9.58 5.87 18.98
CA SER A 16 -9.14 5.97 17.58
C SER A 16 -8.73 4.61 17.03
N GLY A 17 -7.97 3.83 17.80
CA GLY A 17 -7.60 2.48 17.39
C GLY A 17 -8.81 1.57 17.20
N THR A 18 -9.84 1.69 18.04
CA THR A 18 -11.06 0.87 17.92
C THR A 18 -11.85 1.26 16.67
N ARG A 19 -11.97 2.56 16.39
CA ARG A 19 -12.56 3.07 15.14
C ARG A 19 -11.81 2.60 13.89
N TRP A 20 -10.48 2.50 13.95
CA TRP A 20 -9.69 1.99 12.83
C TRP A 20 -9.91 0.49 12.63
N ARG A 21 -9.93 -0.28 13.72
CA ARG A 21 -10.08 -1.74 13.66
C ARG A 21 -11.47 -2.20 13.21
N HIS A 22 -12.51 -1.53 13.68
CA HIS A 22 -13.90 -1.95 13.44
C HIS A 22 -14.62 -1.09 12.41
N GLY A 23 -13.99 -0.01 11.95
CA GLY A 23 -14.66 1.03 11.20
C GLY A 23 -15.48 1.93 12.12
N HIS A 24 -15.99 3.01 11.56
CA HIS A 24 -16.91 3.90 12.26
C HIS A 24 -17.69 4.76 11.27
N GLU A 25 -18.79 5.33 11.75
CA GLU A 25 -19.60 6.27 11.00
C GLU A 25 -19.50 7.66 11.64
N VAL A 26 -19.49 8.70 10.81
CA VAL A 26 -19.48 10.10 11.26
C VAL A 26 -20.59 10.83 10.54
N VAL A 27 -21.44 11.50 11.30
CA VAL A 27 -22.44 12.42 10.76
C VAL A 27 -21.75 13.73 10.41
N LEU A 28 -21.81 14.12 9.15
CA LEU A 28 -21.28 15.38 8.64
C LEU A 28 -22.20 16.53 9.02
N LYS A 29 -21.68 17.75 8.99
CA LYS A 29 -22.46 18.97 9.26
C LYS A 29 -23.61 19.17 8.27
N SER A 30 -23.54 18.57 7.09
CA SER A 30 -24.59 18.55 6.07
C SER A 30 -25.75 17.59 6.40
N GLY A 31 -25.64 16.78 7.46
CA GLY A 31 -26.59 15.71 7.78
C GLY A 31 -26.24 14.36 7.16
N ASP A 32 -25.26 14.30 6.25
CA ASP A 32 -24.85 13.06 5.58
C ASP A 32 -24.06 12.14 6.51
N ILE A 33 -24.28 10.83 6.41
CA ILE A 33 -23.51 9.82 7.16
C ILE A 33 -22.34 9.35 6.31
N LYS A 34 -21.12 9.59 6.79
CA LYS A 34 -19.89 9.08 6.17
C LYS A 34 -19.43 7.81 6.87
N LYS A 35 -19.39 6.71 6.13
CA LYS A 35 -18.95 5.39 6.61
C LYS A 35 -17.46 5.20 6.33
N TYR A 36 -16.70 4.90 7.37
CA TYR A 36 -15.30 4.52 7.29
C TYR A 36 -15.18 3.03 7.57
N PRO A 37 -14.83 2.20 6.56
CA PRO A 37 -14.69 0.76 6.76
C PRO A 37 -13.51 0.45 7.70
N PRO A 38 -13.53 -0.72 8.36
CA PRO A 38 -12.40 -1.18 9.14
C PRO A 38 -11.14 -1.29 8.29
N ILE A 39 -10.01 -0.81 8.85
CA ILE A 39 -8.68 -1.08 8.31
C ILE A 39 -8.34 -2.53 8.68
N SER A 40 -8.78 -3.43 7.82
CA SER A 40 -8.46 -4.85 7.93
C SER A 40 -7.28 -5.18 7.03
N HIS A 41 -6.42 -6.10 7.49
CA HIS A 41 -5.41 -6.76 6.66
C HIS A 41 -6.09 -7.79 5.75
N GLN A 42 -7.19 -7.44 5.08
CA GLN A 42 -7.76 -8.34 4.10
C GLN A 42 -6.74 -8.50 2.99
N ARG A 43 -6.27 -9.74 2.82
CA ARG A 43 -5.47 -10.12 1.67
C ARG A 43 -6.25 -9.70 0.44
N PRO A 44 -5.65 -8.94 -0.50
CA PRO A 44 -6.40 -8.50 -1.67
C PRO A 44 -6.99 -9.73 -2.36
N ALA A 45 -8.27 -9.62 -2.71
CA ALA A 45 -8.97 -10.69 -3.39
C ALA A 45 -8.19 -11.08 -4.65
N VAL A 46 -8.04 -12.38 -4.90
CA VAL A 46 -7.45 -12.88 -6.14
C VAL A 46 -8.41 -12.49 -7.26
N ILE A 47 -8.05 -11.44 -8.02
CA ILE A 47 -8.93 -10.76 -8.99
C ILE A 47 -9.25 -11.67 -10.19
N SER A 48 -8.46 -12.74 -10.41
CA SER A 48 -8.58 -13.88 -11.36
C SER A 48 -7.23 -14.14 -12.05
N ALA A 49 -7.05 -15.33 -12.64
CA ALA A 49 -5.83 -15.71 -13.38
C ALA A 49 -5.49 -14.81 -14.58
N ARG A 50 -6.47 -14.00 -15.05
CA ARG A 50 -6.32 -12.99 -16.10
C ARG A 50 -5.48 -11.79 -15.65
N PHE A 51 -5.50 -11.46 -14.36
CA PHE A 51 -4.79 -10.32 -13.80
C PHE A 51 -3.60 -10.76 -12.97
N PHE A 52 -2.62 -9.88 -12.81
CA PHE A 52 -1.52 -10.09 -11.88
C PHE A 52 -2.03 -10.02 -10.44
N SER A 53 -1.67 -11.03 -9.65
CA SER A 53 -1.78 -11.03 -8.20
C SER A 53 -0.88 -9.97 -7.57
N GLU A 54 -1.14 -9.61 -6.31
CA GLU A 54 -0.30 -8.68 -5.58
C GLU A 54 1.15 -9.17 -5.48
N SER A 55 1.36 -10.46 -5.22
CA SER A 55 2.69 -11.06 -5.16
C SER A 55 3.44 -10.94 -6.48
N GLU A 56 2.80 -11.26 -7.62
CA GLU A 56 3.44 -11.11 -8.93
C GLU A 56 3.78 -9.64 -9.20
N ARG A 57 2.95 -8.67 -8.78
CA ARG A 57 3.27 -7.24 -8.92
C ARG A 57 4.47 -6.80 -8.09
N ILE A 58 4.60 -7.32 -6.87
CA ILE A 58 5.77 -7.08 -6.02
C ILE A 58 7.02 -7.64 -6.70
N THR A 59 6.97 -8.88 -7.19
CA THR A 59 8.08 -9.50 -7.92
C THR A 59 8.48 -8.68 -9.16
N ILE A 60 7.51 -8.20 -9.95
CA ILE A 60 7.80 -7.30 -11.08
C ILE A 60 8.52 -6.03 -10.60
N ALA A 61 8.08 -5.44 -9.50
CA ALA A 61 8.68 -4.21 -8.97
C ALA A 61 10.12 -4.43 -8.49
N ASP A 62 10.38 -5.51 -7.78
CA ASP A 62 11.70 -5.86 -7.24
C ASP A 62 12.68 -6.14 -8.38
N LEU A 63 12.28 -6.92 -9.38
CA LEU A 63 13.11 -7.25 -10.54
C LEU A 63 13.39 -6.03 -11.42
N LEU A 64 12.42 -5.13 -11.58
CA LEU A 64 12.65 -3.84 -12.25
C LEU A 64 13.64 -2.98 -11.47
N HIS A 65 13.53 -2.95 -10.14
CA HIS A 65 14.47 -2.21 -9.29
C HIS A 65 15.89 -2.79 -9.37
N ALA A 66 16.00 -4.11 -9.49
CA ALA A 66 17.26 -4.82 -9.73
C ALA A 66 17.77 -4.72 -11.19
N GLY A 67 17.06 -4.02 -12.09
CA GLY A 67 17.51 -3.75 -13.46
C GLY A 67 17.24 -4.88 -14.45
N HIS A 68 16.41 -5.87 -14.11
CA HIS A 68 16.07 -6.95 -15.03
C HIS A 68 15.27 -6.46 -16.23
N SER A 69 15.54 -7.04 -17.40
CA SER A 69 14.76 -6.75 -18.61
C SER A 69 13.35 -7.32 -18.51
N ILE A 70 12.38 -6.70 -19.21
CA ILE A 70 10.99 -7.19 -19.30
C ILE A 70 10.92 -8.65 -19.75
N ARG A 71 11.85 -9.09 -20.61
CA ARG A 71 11.94 -10.49 -21.06
C ARG A 71 12.31 -11.44 -19.91
N ALA A 72 13.31 -11.08 -19.10
CA ALA A 72 13.73 -11.88 -17.95
C ALA A 72 12.59 -12.02 -16.93
N ILE A 73 11.93 -10.90 -16.61
CA ILE A 73 10.77 -10.87 -15.70
C ILE A 73 9.63 -11.75 -16.21
N ALA A 74 9.34 -11.71 -17.51
CA ALA A 74 8.30 -12.53 -18.11
C ALA A 74 8.60 -14.02 -18.02
N MET A 75 9.86 -14.43 -18.21
CA MET A 75 10.28 -15.82 -18.06
C MET A 75 10.16 -16.28 -16.60
N GLU A 76 10.59 -15.46 -15.66
CA GLU A 76 10.54 -15.78 -14.23
C GLU A 76 9.10 -15.97 -13.73
N LEU A 77 8.16 -15.16 -14.23
CA LEU A 77 6.75 -15.27 -13.89
C LEU A 77 5.99 -16.32 -14.71
N GLY A 78 6.60 -16.92 -15.73
CA GLY A 78 5.91 -17.80 -16.68
C GLY A 78 4.78 -17.09 -17.45
N ARG A 79 4.89 -15.78 -17.67
CA ARG A 79 3.88 -14.96 -18.35
C ARG A 79 4.41 -14.41 -19.68
N SER A 80 3.49 -13.98 -20.55
CA SER A 80 3.88 -13.29 -21.78
C SER A 80 4.50 -11.92 -21.49
N ARG A 81 5.58 -11.58 -22.20
CA ARG A 81 6.23 -10.24 -22.14
C ARG A 81 5.25 -9.09 -22.41
N TRP A 82 4.21 -9.32 -23.22
CA TRP A 82 3.20 -8.31 -23.52
C TRP A 82 2.32 -8.02 -22.30
N THR A 83 2.02 -9.04 -21.51
CA THR A 83 1.23 -8.93 -20.28
C THR A 83 2.02 -8.15 -19.22
N VAL A 84 3.28 -8.49 -19.03
CA VAL A 84 4.20 -7.77 -18.12
C VAL A 84 4.36 -6.31 -18.58
N SER A 85 4.59 -6.05 -19.87
CA SER A 85 4.73 -4.69 -20.39
C SER A 85 3.47 -3.84 -20.17
N ARG A 86 2.28 -4.40 -20.40
CA ARG A 86 1.01 -3.70 -20.12
C ARG A 86 0.84 -3.39 -18.64
N GLU A 87 1.20 -4.33 -17.77
CA GLU A 87 1.15 -4.14 -16.32
C GLU A 87 2.07 -3.01 -15.87
N ILE A 88 3.31 -3.01 -16.34
CA ILE A 88 4.29 -1.95 -16.07
C ILE A 88 3.75 -0.60 -16.57
N ARG A 89 3.23 -0.53 -17.80
CA ARG A 89 2.66 0.72 -18.32
C ARG A 89 1.47 1.22 -17.50
N ARG A 90 0.66 0.31 -16.95
CA ARG A 90 -0.55 0.65 -16.18
C ARG A 90 -0.21 1.12 -14.76
N ASN A 91 0.71 0.44 -14.09
CA ASN A 91 0.95 0.60 -12.65
C ASN A 91 2.31 1.22 -12.29
N TYR A 92 3.31 1.13 -13.16
CA TYR A 92 4.62 1.74 -12.94
C TYR A 92 4.64 3.15 -13.54
N ARG A 93 4.30 4.14 -12.70
CA ARG A 93 4.43 5.57 -13.02
C ARG A 93 5.57 6.14 -12.18
N PRO A 94 6.79 6.31 -12.72
CA PRO A 94 7.94 6.83 -11.96
C PRO A 94 7.63 8.14 -11.22
N ARG A 95 6.80 9.02 -11.81
CA ARG A 95 6.34 10.27 -11.18
C ARG A 95 5.48 10.08 -9.92
N THR A 96 4.77 8.96 -9.74
CA THR A 96 4.02 8.68 -8.50
C THR A 96 4.89 8.01 -7.45
N ALA A 97 5.85 7.18 -7.86
CA ALA A 97 6.88 6.64 -6.97
C ALA A 97 7.77 7.75 -6.43
N GLN A 98 8.23 8.67 -7.28
CA GLN A 98 8.99 9.86 -6.91
C GLN A 98 8.18 10.79 -6.00
N ARG A 99 6.93 11.13 -6.33
CA ARG A 99 6.06 11.90 -5.41
C ARG A 99 5.80 11.19 -4.09
N SER A 100 5.77 9.86 -4.06
CA SER A 100 5.61 9.08 -2.84
C SER A 100 6.90 9.03 -2.02
N ALA A 101 8.06 8.98 -2.68
CA ALA A 101 9.38 9.08 -2.07
C ALA A 101 9.62 10.49 -1.52
N GLU A 102 9.27 11.53 -2.27
CA GLU A 102 9.26 12.93 -1.84
C GLU A 102 8.32 13.13 -0.66
N ARG A 103 7.10 12.55 -0.68
CA ARG A 103 6.19 12.55 0.47
C ARG A 103 6.71 11.75 1.67
N ARG A 104 7.53 10.71 1.45
CA ARG A 104 8.19 9.94 2.51
C ARG A 104 9.41 10.68 3.07
N SER A 105 10.12 11.44 2.24
CA SER A 105 11.30 12.24 2.59
C SER A 105 10.90 13.57 3.25
N SER A 106 9.80 14.20 2.82
CA SER A 106 9.23 15.39 3.43
C SER A 106 8.61 15.13 4.80
N ARG A 107 8.35 13.87 5.16
CA ARG A 107 8.23 13.44 6.56
C ARG A 107 9.63 13.43 7.18
N GLN A 108 10.16 14.62 7.46
CA GLN A 108 11.40 14.74 8.21
C GLN A 108 11.26 14.01 9.54
N ARG A 109 12.21 13.12 9.82
CA ARG A 109 12.45 12.61 11.18
C ARG A 109 12.93 13.80 12.02
N THR A 110 12.09 14.33 12.89
CA THR A 110 12.57 15.17 13.99
C THR A 110 13.44 14.32 14.90
N GLY A 111 14.74 14.61 14.92
CA GLY A 111 15.59 14.34 16.08
C GLY A 111 16.94 13.73 15.77
N LYS A 112 17.99 14.56 15.88
CA LYS A 112 19.02 14.35 16.91
C LYS A 112 19.70 15.69 17.23
N LEU A 113 19.17 16.41 18.22
CA LEU A 113 19.99 17.39 18.94
C LEU A 113 20.78 16.58 19.97
N ALA A 114 22.07 16.40 19.71
CA ALA A 114 23.07 16.01 20.69
C ALA A 114 23.93 17.25 20.93
N GLY A 115 24.08 17.63 22.19
CA GLY A 115 24.75 18.84 22.66
C GLY A 115 24.14 19.26 23.98
#